data_AF-A0A3A8Z750-F1
#
_entry.id   AF-A0A3A8Z750-F1
#
_cell.length_a   1.000
_cell.length_b   1.000
_cell.length_c   1.000
_cell.angle_alpha   90.00
_cell.angle_beta   90.00
_cell.angle_gamma   90.00
#
_symmetry.space_group_name_H-M   'P 1'
#
loop_
_entity.id
_entity.type
_entity.pdbx_description
1 polymer ?
#
loop_
_entity_poly.entity_id
_entity_poly.type
_entity_poly.pdbx_seq_one_letter_code
_entity_poly.pdbx_strand_id
1 'polypeptide(L)'
;MRDVLTGVVVGGLGSAGFYGAGKAVDALWGSVAGRRNLVETPYGMAVQNNSKEARRIKKYVKQGGMVYRGGTYGRSKIADAQFWAPESPLTVGYAKKYGVDFGQMDYIIGGYVKKGTKFITRPAPRLGSNSGGAIEIVTPPNSVELQYFYMLGE
;
A
#
# COMPACT_ATOMS: atom_id res chain seq x y z
N MET A 1 5.50 -36.10 32.03
CA MET A 1 4.13 -35.62 31.76
C MET A 1 3.93 -34.30 32.49
N ARG A 2 3.99 -33.17 31.78
CA ARG A 2 3.21 -31.93 31.95
C ARG A 2 3.78 -30.89 30.99
N ASP A 3 2.96 -30.61 29.99
CA ASP A 3 3.08 -29.57 28.98
C ASP A 3 2.59 -28.23 29.56
N VAL A 4 2.73 -27.17 28.76
CA VAL A 4 2.19 -25.80 28.87
C VAL A 4 3.12 -24.75 29.51
N LEU A 5 3.69 -23.92 28.64
CA LEU A 5 3.94 -22.50 28.93
C LEU A 5 3.65 -21.66 27.67
N THR A 6 2.39 -21.24 27.59
CA THR A 6 1.91 -20.08 26.85
C THR A 6 2.59 -18.81 27.34
N GLY A 7 2.94 -17.91 26.41
CA GLY A 7 3.10 -16.48 26.73
C GLY A 7 4.26 -15.78 26.04
N VAL A 8 4.20 -15.59 24.71
CA VAL A 8 4.93 -14.46 24.12
C VAL A 8 4.06 -13.22 24.29
N VAL A 9 4.38 -12.45 25.33
CA VAL A 9 3.86 -11.11 25.58
C VAL A 9 4.35 -10.20 24.45
N VAL A 10 3.44 -9.74 23.60
CA VAL A 10 3.68 -8.59 22.72
C VAL A 10 3.33 -7.35 23.53
N GLY A 11 4.31 -6.88 24.31
CA GLY A 11 4.27 -5.61 25.04
C GLY A 11 5.11 -4.58 24.30
N GLY A 12 4.51 -3.44 23.95
CA GLY A 12 5.19 -2.31 23.33
C GLY A 12 5.90 -1.38 24.32
N LEU A 13 6.52 -0.37 23.73
CA LEU A 13 7.14 0.85 24.28
C LEU A 13 8.55 0.76 24.89
N GLY A 14 9.35 1.76 24.50
CA GLY A 14 10.32 2.36 25.41
C GLY A 14 11.78 2.16 25.04
N SER A 15 12.35 3.20 24.44
CA SER A 15 13.76 3.43 24.14
C SER A 15 14.70 3.25 25.34
N ALA A 16 15.79 2.49 25.13
CA ALA A 16 17.20 2.86 25.36
C ALA A 16 18.05 1.60 25.60
N GLY A 17 19.10 1.41 24.79
CA GLY A 17 20.24 0.58 25.17
C GLY A 17 20.52 -0.70 24.38
N PHE A 18 20.39 -0.73 23.05
CA PHE A 18 20.96 -1.85 22.27
C PHE A 18 21.46 -1.39 20.88
N TYR A 19 22.61 -0.74 20.83
CA TYR A 19 23.28 -0.41 19.55
C TYR A 19 23.73 -1.66 18.75
N GLY A 20 23.65 -2.86 19.33
CA GLY A 20 23.86 -4.14 18.63
C GLY A 20 22.57 -4.87 18.20
N ALA A 21 21.43 -4.61 18.86
CA ALA A 21 20.19 -5.32 18.55
C ALA A 21 19.54 -4.80 17.26
N GLY A 22 19.76 -3.52 16.90
CA GLY A 22 19.27 -2.88 15.67
C GLY A 22 19.61 -3.65 14.39
N LYS A 23 20.84 -4.14 14.25
CA LYS A 23 21.26 -4.94 13.09
C LYS A 23 20.62 -6.32 13.06
N ALA A 24 20.41 -6.95 14.21
CA ALA A 24 19.79 -8.26 14.31
C ALA A 24 18.27 -8.20 14.08
N VAL A 25 17.60 -7.14 14.57
CA VAL A 25 16.19 -6.86 14.27
C VAL A 25 16.03 -6.46 12.81
N ASP A 26 16.89 -5.62 12.23
CA ASP A 26 16.88 -5.30 10.79
C ASP A 26 17.18 -6.53 9.92
N ALA A 27 18.07 -7.40 10.34
CA ALA A 27 18.37 -8.66 9.63
C ALA A 27 17.23 -9.68 9.80
N LEU A 28 16.58 -9.74 10.97
CA LEU A 28 15.41 -10.58 11.21
C LEU A 28 14.22 -10.06 10.41
N TRP A 29 13.97 -8.75 10.41
CA TRP A 29 12.98 -8.10 9.55
C TRP A 29 13.34 -8.23 8.08
N GLY A 30 14.60 -8.13 7.68
CA GLY A 30 15.06 -8.35 6.31
C GLY A 30 14.90 -9.80 5.84
N SER A 31 15.17 -10.77 6.72
CA SER A 31 15.05 -12.21 6.46
C SER A 31 13.59 -12.69 6.51
N VAL A 32 12.76 -12.11 7.38
CA VAL A 32 11.31 -12.29 7.40
C VAL A 32 10.64 -11.52 6.25
N ALA A 33 11.18 -10.36 5.84
CA ALA A 33 10.70 -9.60 4.69
C ALA A 33 11.06 -10.28 3.37
N GLY A 34 12.17 -11.01 3.31
CA GLY A 34 12.45 -11.95 2.23
C GLY A 34 11.38 -13.04 2.07
N ARG A 35 10.60 -13.33 3.13
CA ARG A 35 9.55 -14.36 3.14
C ARG A 35 8.12 -13.79 3.14
N ARG A 36 7.91 -12.50 3.40
CA ARG A 36 6.60 -11.85 3.42
C ARG A 36 6.49 -10.86 2.27
N ASN A 37 5.39 -10.93 1.53
CA ASN A 37 5.03 -9.90 0.56
C ASN A 37 4.84 -8.56 1.30
N LEU A 38 5.86 -7.70 1.26
CA LEU A 38 5.91 -6.40 1.93
C LEU A 38 6.41 -5.31 0.98
N VAL A 39 6.02 -4.07 1.26
CA VAL A 39 6.51 -2.87 0.56
C VAL A 39 6.75 -1.78 1.60
N GLU A 40 7.90 -1.13 1.54
CA GLU A 40 8.21 0.04 2.35
C GLU A 40 7.44 1.26 1.84
N THR A 41 6.86 2.04 2.75
CA THR A 41 6.12 3.27 2.45
C THR A 41 6.53 4.39 3.41
N PRO A 42 6.24 5.67 3.11
CA PRO A 42 6.44 6.79 4.04
C PRO A 42 5.79 6.62 5.41
N TYR A 43 4.81 5.72 5.53
CA TYR A 43 4.09 5.43 6.78
C TYR A 43 4.53 4.11 7.43
N GLY A 44 5.66 3.54 7.00
CA GLY A 44 6.20 2.28 7.46
C GLY A 44 5.89 1.09 6.53
N MET A 45 6.13 -0.12 7.03
CA MET A 45 6.02 -1.35 6.25
C MET A 45 4.56 -1.73 5.95
N ALA A 46 4.22 -1.78 4.67
CA ALA A 46 2.93 -2.29 4.20
C ALA A 46 3.00 -3.81 4.00
N VAL A 47 2.04 -4.53 4.59
CA VAL A 47 1.97 -6.00 4.54
C VAL A 47 0.83 -6.45 3.63
N GLN A 48 1.07 -7.48 2.83
CA GLN A 48 0.02 -8.16 2.06
C GLN A 48 -1.11 -8.68 2.94
N ASN A 49 -2.35 -8.32 2.59
CA ASN A 49 -3.54 -8.93 3.16
C ASN A 49 -3.87 -10.26 2.45
N ASN A 50 -4.29 -11.29 3.19
CA ASN A 50 -4.56 -12.63 2.66
C ASN A 50 -6.03 -12.89 2.28
N SER A 51 -6.92 -11.90 2.38
CA SER A 51 -8.32 -12.05 2.00
C SER A 51 -8.47 -12.49 0.53
N LYS A 52 -9.58 -13.16 0.22
CA LYS A 52 -9.91 -13.59 -1.13
C LYS A 52 -9.91 -12.41 -2.11
N GLU A 53 -10.45 -11.27 -1.69
CA GLU A 53 -10.50 -10.05 -2.47
C GLU A 53 -9.11 -9.47 -2.72
N ALA A 54 -8.26 -9.38 -1.70
CA ALA A 54 -6.87 -8.91 -1.83
C ALA A 54 -6.09 -9.76 -2.84
N ARG A 55 -6.23 -11.08 -2.76
CA ARG A 55 -5.61 -12.03 -3.70
C ARG A 55 -6.15 -11.90 -5.13
N ARG A 56 -7.45 -11.64 -5.29
CA ARG A 56 -8.09 -11.40 -6.59
C ARG A 56 -7.51 -10.15 -7.26
N ILE A 57 -7.44 -9.03 -6.55
CA ILE A 57 -6.85 -7.79 -7.09
C ILE A 57 -5.36 -7.98 -7.42
N LYS A 58 -4.63 -8.69 -6.56
CA LYS A 58 -3.23 -9.03 -6.84
C LYS A 58 -3.05 -9.85 -8.12
N LYS A 59 -3.94 -10.81 -8.37
CA LYS A 59 -3.95 -11.59 -9.62
C LYS A 59 -4.28 -10.69 -10.82
N TYR A 60 -5.30 -9.84 -10.72
CA TYR A 60 -5.66 -8.88 -11.76
C TYR A 60 -4.48 -8.01 -12.19
N VAL A 61 -3.79 -7.37 -11.23
CA VAL A 61 -2.62 -6.53 -11.54
C VAL A 61 -1.46 -7.33 -12.13
N LYS A 62 -1.19 -8.55 -11.61
CA LYS A 62 -0.17 -9.44 -12.19
C LYS A 62 -0.47 -9.85 -13.63
N GLN A 63 -1.73 -9.83 -14.04
CA GLN A 63 -2.17 -10.16 -15.40
C GLN A 63 -2.21 -8.94 -16.33
N GLY A 64 -1.66 -7.79 -15.91
CA GLY A 64 -1.68 -6.56 -16.70
C GLY A 64 -2.93 -5.72 -16.46
N GLY A 65 -3.62 -5.91 -15.34
CA GLY A 65 -4.70 -5.02 -14.92
C GLY A 65 -4.19 -3.60 -14.66
N MET A 66 -4.90 -2.61 -15.21
CA MET A 66 -4.57 -1.20 -15.01
C MET A 66 -4.84 -0.79 -13.56
N VAL A 67 -3.95 0.05 -13.03
CA VAL A 67 -4.07 0.69 -11.72
C VAL A 67 -4.23 2.18 -11.90
N TYR A 68 -4.95 2.80 -10.97
CA TYR A 68 -5.38 4.19 -11.08
C TYR A 68 -5.06 4.99 -9.84
N ARG A 69 -4.94 6.31 -10.00
CA ARG A 69 -4.81 7.25 -8.90
C ARG A 69 -5.40 8.60 -9.29
N GLY A 70 -6.19 9.15 -8.39
CA GLY A 70 -6.58 10.56 -8.41
C GLY A 70 -5.63 11.37 -7.54
N GLY A 71 -5.46 12.65 -7.83
CA GLY A 71 -4.69 13.54 -6.97
C GLY A 71 -4.98 15.01 -7.21
N THR A 72 -4.45 15.82 -6.29
CA THR A 72 -4.45 17.29 -6.34
C THR A 72 -3.07 17.75 -6.81
N TYR A 73 -3.00 18.61 -7.83
CA TYR A 73 -1.75 19.14 -8.37
C TYR A 73 -0.98 19.93 -7.30
N GLY A 74 0.34 19.88 -7.31
CA GLY A 74 1.19 20.53 -6.29
C GLY A 74 1.18 19.89 -4.88
N ARG A 75 0.24 18.98 -4.58
CA ARG A 75 0.14 18.29 -3.29
C ARG A 75 0.36 16.78 -3.39
N SER A 76 -0.18 16.14 -4.43
CA SER A 76 -0.18 14.68 -4.58
C SER A 76 0.94 14.20 -5.49
N LYS A 77 1.64 13.15 -5.05
CA LYS A 77 2.67 12.43 -5.79
C LYS A 77 2.13 11.81 -7.09
N ILE A 78 2.90 11.91 -8.18
CA ILE A 78 2.54 11.44 -9.53
C ILE A 78 3.40 10.22 -9.91
N ALA A 79 4.64 10.43 -10.34
CA ALA A 79 5.49 9.35 -10.86
C ALA A 79 6.04 8.41 -9.76
N ASP A 80 6.32 8.95 -8.58
CA ASP A 80 6.82 8.22 -7.41
C ASP A 80 5.68 7.76 -6.48
N ALA A 81 4.43 7.80 -6.95
CA ALA A 81 3.27 7.36 -6.18
C ALA A 81 3.35 5.85 -5.86
N GLN A 82 2.92 5.52 -4.63
CA GLN A 82 2.96 4.15 -4.13
C GLN A 82 1.57 3.55 -3.88
N PHE A 83 0.52 4.37 -3.82
CA PHE A 83 -0.83 3.94 -3.49
C PHE A 83 -1.74 4.09 -4.70
N TRP A 84 -2.32 2.97 -5.11
CA TRP A 84 -3.11 2.85 -6.33
C TRP A 84 -4.41 2.07 -6.08
N ALA A 85 -5.42 2.33 -6.91
CA ALA A 85 -6.69 1.64 -6.91
C ALA A 85 -6.84 0.74 -8.15
N PRO A 86 -7.62 -0.35 -8.06
CA PRO A 86 -7.98 -1.18 -9.22
C PRO A 86 -9.10 -0.59 -10.09
N GLU A 87 -9.70 0.53 -9.67
CA GLU A 87 -10.80 1.20 -10.38
C GLU A 87 -10.52 2.70 -10.55
N SER A 88 -11.16 3.33 -11.54
CA SER A 88 -10.98 4.74 -11.87
C SER A 88 -11.42 5.68 -10.73
N PRO A 89 -10.73 6.81 -10.51
CA PRO A 89 -11.16 7.88 -9.60
C PRO A 89 -12.52 8.51 -9.94
N LEU A 90 -13.01 8.32 -11.17
CA LEU A 90 -14.35 8.75 -11.58
C LEU A 90 -15.46 7.81 -11.10
N THR A 91 -15.12 6.65 -10.53
CA THR A 91 -16.12 5.74 -9.97
C THR A 91 -16.77 6.37 -8.73
N VAL A 92 -18.09 6.31 -8.67
CA VAL A 92 -18.87 6.82 -7.53
C VAL A 92 -18.36 6.22 -6.22
N GLY A 93 -18.06 7.10 -5.26
CA GLY A 93 -17.59 6.73 -3.92
C GLY A 93 -16.11 6.37 -3.83
N TYR A 94 -15.30 6.58 -4.88
CA TYR A 94 -13.86 6.30 -4.88
C TYR A 94 -13.15 6.87 -3.64
N ALA A 95 -13.38 8.14 -3.32
CA ALA A 95 -12.70 8.80 -2.21
C ALA A 95 -12.95 8.11 -0.86
N LYS A 96 -14.22 7.74 -0.62
CA LYS A 96 -14.64 7.02 0.57
C LYS A 96 -14.05 5.62 0.64
N LYS A 97 -14.01 4.90 -0.49
CA LYS A 97 -13.51 3.51 -0.62
C LYS A 97 -12.02 3.39 -0.35
N TYR A 98 -11.21 4.31 -0.88
CA TYR A 98 -9.74 4.27 -0.79
C TYR A 98 -9.16 5.19 0.28
N GLY A 99 -10.01 5.80 1.12
CA GLY A 99 -9.54 6.63 2.23
C GLY A 99 -8.68 7.79 1.74
N VAL A 100 -9.10 8.45 0.65
CA VAL A 100 -8.39 9.61 0.10
C VAL A 100 -9.20 10.86 0.40
N ASP A 101 -8.55 11.83 1.02
CA ASP A 101 -9.14 13.11 1.38
C ASP A 101 -8.74 14.16 0.34
N PHE A 102 -9.42 14.11 -0.81
CA PHE A 102 -9.34 15.15 -1.81
C PHE A 102 -10.50 16.11 -1.58
N GLY A 103 -10.23 17.30 -1.03
CA GLY A 103 -11.21 18.40 -1.08
C GLY A 103 -11.57 18.77 -2.53
N GLN A 104 -10.62 18.55 -3.45
CA GLN A 104 -10.76 18.66 -4.90
C GLN A 104 -9.71 17.74 -5.57
N MET A 105 -10.10 17.07 -6.66
CA MET A 105 -9.21 16.25 -7.49
C MET A 105 -8.92 17.02 -8.78
N ASP A 106 -7.64 17.20 -9.09
CA ASP A 106 -7.20 17.99 -10.25
C ASP A 106 -6.70 17.10 -11.39
N TYR A 107 -6.29 15.87 -11.09
CA TYR A 107 -5.82 14.96 -12.12
C TYR A 107 -6.19 13.51 -11.85
N ILE A 108 -6.17 12.74 -12.94
CA ILE A 108 -6.27 11.29 -12.94
C ILE A 108 -5.09 10.74 -13.71
N ILE A 109 -4.41 9.77 -13.09
CA ILE A 109 -3.38 8.96 -13.73
C ILE A 109 -3.78 7.49 -13.71
N GLY A 110 -3.36 6.78 -14.75
CA GLY A 110 -3.51 5.35 -14.86
C GLY A 110 -2.32 4.70 -15.55
N GLY A 111 -2.07 3.45 -15.21
CA GLY A 111 -0.95 2.73 -15.81
C GLY A 111 -0.87 1.27 -15.38
N TYR A 112 0.27 0.66 -15.68
CA TYR A 112 0.53 -0.75 -15.38
C TYR A 112 1.70 -0.89 -14.42
N VAL A 113 1.55 -1.76 -13.42
CA VAL A 113 2.68 -2.12 -12.55
C VAL A 113 3.73 -2.83 -13.40
N LYS A 114 4.98 -2.33 -13.38
CA LYS A 114 6.10 -2.87 -14.16
C LYS A 114 6.27 -4.36 -13.86
N LYS A 115 6.52 -5.16 -14.90
CA LYS A 115 6.69 -6.63 -14.77
C LYS A 115 7.79 -6.96 -13.77
N GLY A 116 7.55 -7.96 -12.91
CA GLY A 116 8.51 -8.38 -11.88
C GLY A 116 8.54 -7.52 -10.61
N THR A 117 7.84 -6.38 -10.59
CA THR A 117 7.71 -5.54 -9.39
C THR A 117 7.11 -6.33 -8.24
N LYS A 118 7.75 -6.25 -7.07
CA LYS A 118 7.18 -6.71 -5.81
C LYS A 118 6.20 -5.66 -5.31
N PHE A 119 4.91 -6.00 -5.27
CA PHE A 119 3.85 -5.15 -4.72
C PHE A 119 2.95 -5.95 -3.79
N ILE A 120 2.16 -5.26 -2.98
CA ILE A 120 1.16 -5.87 -2.10
C ILE A 120 -0.23 -5.34 -2.40
N THR A 121 -1.24 -6.06 -1.91
CA THR A 121 -2.62 -5.57 -1.86
C THR A 121 -3.14 -5.68 -0.43
N ARG A 122 -3.86 -4.65 0.01
CA ARG A 122 -4.43 -4.58 1.36
C ARG A 122 -5.67 -3.67 1.38
N PRO A 123 -6.51 -3.75 2.42
CA PRO A 123 -7.53 -2.74 2.64
C PRO A 123 -6.88 -1.36 2.80
N ALA A 124 -7.42 -0.36 2.11
CA ALA A 124 -7.01 1.02 2.25
C ALA A 124 -7.28 1.50 3.68
N PRO A 125 -6.36 2.23 4.31
CA PRO A 125 -6.57 2.77 5.64
C PRO A 125 -7.73 3.77 5.65
N ARG A 126 -8.31 3.98 6.83
CA ARG A 126 -9.23 5.09 7.08
C ARG A 126 -8.43 6.40 7.09
N LEU A 127 -8.96 7.45 6.45
CA LEU A 127 -8.37 8.79 6.48
C LEU A 127 -9.46 9.83 6.74
N GLY A 128 -9.34 10.59 7.84
CA GLY A 128 -10.34 11.57 8.25
C GLY A 128 -11.74 10.95 8.38
N SER A 129 -12.71 11.53 7.67
CA SER A 129 -14.10 11.04 7.59
C SER A 129 -14.29 9.89 6.59
N ASN A 130 -13.32 9.62 5.71
CA ASN A 130 -13.40 8.57 4.70
C ASN A 130 -13.04 7.20 5.30
N SER A 131 -13.98 6.26 5.20
CA SER A 131 -13.89 4.95 5.86
C SER A 131 -12.71 4.10 5.38
N GLY A 132 -12.31 4.24 4.11
CA GLY A 132 -11.38 3.31 3.48
C GLY A 132 -11.99 1.91 3.34
N GLY A 133 -11.13 0.90 3.32
CA GLY A 133 -11.51 -0.51 3.37
C GLY A 133 -11.52 -1.25 2.03
N ALA A 134 -11.63 -0.53 0.90
CA ALA A 134 -11.46 -1.18 -0.41
C ALA A 134 -10.01 -1.64 -0.61
N ILE A 135 -9.79 -2.63 -1.47
CA ILE A 135 -8.45 -3.17 -1.69
C ILE A 135 -7.61 -2.19 -2.54
N GLU A 136 -6.63 -1.57 -1.91
CA GLU A 136 -5.58 -0.80 -2.58
C GLU A 136 -4.40 -1.69 -3.00
N ILE A 137 -3.63 -1.19 -3.96
CA ILE A 137 -2.37 -1.74 -4.43
C ILE A 137 -1.25 -0.83 -3.95
N VAL A 138 -0.28 -1.41 -3.25
CA VAL A 138 0.87 -0.67 -2.73
C VAL A 138 2.13 -1.15 -3.43
N THR A 139 2.82 -0.23 -4.10
CA THR A 139 4.03 -0.49 -4.88
C THR A 139 5.24 0.25 -4.29
N PRO A 140 6.47 -0.17 -4.59
CA PRO A 140 7.63 0.71 -4.44
C PRO A 140 7.46 1.97 -5.30
N PRO A 141 8.21 3.05 -5.02
CA PRO A 141 8.21 4.24 -5.87
C PRO A 141 8.58 3.90 -7.31
N ASN A 142 8.12 4.70 -8.28
CA ASN A 142 8.49 4.59 -9.70
C ASN A 142 8.22 3.20 -10.33
N SER A 143 7.31 2.43 -9.76
CA SER A 143 7.05 1.04 -10.17
C SER A 143 5.83 0.88 -11.09
N VAL A 144 5.15 1.97 -11.43
CA VAL A 144 4.05 1.99 -12.40
C VAL A 144 4.52 2.70 -13.66
N GLU A 145 4.30 2.07 -14.80
CA GLU A 145 4.44 2.67 -16.12
C GLU A 145 3.14 3.41 -16.45
N LEU A 146 3.19 4.74 -16.36
CA LEU A 146 2.05 5.61 -16.63
C LEU A 146 1.68 5.54 -18.11
N GLN A 147 0.40 5.30 -18.37
CA GLN A 147 -0.15 5.29 -19.72
C GLN A 147 -0.82 6.60 -20.07
N TYR A 148 -1.41 7.25 -19.06
CA TYR A 148 -2.02 8.56 -19.25
C TYR A 148 -1.96 9.40 -17.98
N PHE A 149 -2.04 10.70 -18.22
CA PHE A 149 -2.23 11.75 -17.24
C PHE A 149 -3.31 12.67 -17.79
N TYR A 150 -4.37 12.90 -17.03
CA TYR A 150 -5.50 13.72 -17.44
C TYR A 150 -5.77 14.80 -16.39
N MET A 151 -5.74 16.06 -16.78
CA MET A 151 -6.16 17.18 -15.94
C MET A 151 -7.68 17.32 -15.97
N LEU A 152 -8.29 17.47 -14.80
CA LEU A 152 -9.72 17.72 -14.66
C LEU A 152 -9.98 19.22 -14.68
N GLY A 153 -10.87 19.66 -15.57
CA GLY A 153 -11.27 21.08 -15.68
C GLY A 153 -10.48 21.91 -16.70
N GLU A 154 -9.68 21.26 -17.56
CA GLU A 154 -9.23 21.83 -18.84
C GLU A 154 -10.19 21.43 -19.98
#